data_AF-A0A4R6S1S1-F1
#
_entry.id   AF-A0A4R6S1S1-F1
#
_cell.length_a   1.000
_cell.length_b   1.000
_cell.length_c   1.000
_cell.angle_alpha   90.00
_cell.angle_beta   90.00
_cell.angle_gamma   90.00
#
_symmetry.space_group_name_H-M   'P 1'
#
loop_
_entity.id
_entity.type
_entity.pdbx_description
1 polymer ?
#
loop_
_entity_poly.entity_id
_entity_poly.type
_entity_poly.pdbx_seq_one_letter_code
_entity_poly.pdbx_strand_id
1 'polypeptide(L)' 'MDIVLEGLLEAIEDEIAAQEKYKYLKEQTDDQKAKALFEQLIKDEKGHEKLLRSRYEALKDHLE' A
#
# COMPACT_ATOMS: atom_id res chain seq x y z
N MET A 1 -5.95 10.98 19.42
CA MET A 1 -6.20 10.14 18.23
C MET A 1 -5.89 8.72 18.66
N ASP A 2 -6.70 7.75 18.25
CA ASP A 2 -6.54 6.36 18.73
C ASP A 2 -5.26 5.76 18.14
N ILE A 3 -4.41 5.13 18.95
CA ILE A 3 -3.10 4.58 18.53
C ILE A 3 -3.25 3.53 17.42
N VAL A 4 -4.37 2.81 17.38
CA VAL A 4 -4.67 1.83 16.33
C VAL A 4 -5.00 2.55 15.02
N LEU A 5 -5.75 3.65 15.08
CA LEU A 5 -6.03 4.47 13.89
C LEU A 5 -4.76 5.12 13.34
N GLU A 6 -3.86 5.61 14.21
CA GLU A 6 -2.56 6.15 13.80
C GLU A 6 -1.70 5.08 13.11
N GLY A 7 -1.59 3.89 13.71
CA GLY A 7 -0.84 2.79 13.10
C GLY A 7 -1.42 2.31 11.76
N LEU A 8 -2.74 2.38 11.58
CA LEU A 8 -3.38 2.09 10.29
C LEU A 8 -3.07 3.15 9.23
N LEU A 9 -3.00 4.42 9.60
CA LEU A 9 -2.59 5.50 8.68
C LEU A 9 -1.13 5.34 8.27
N GLU A 10 -0.23 5.07 9.22
CA GLU A 10 1.19 4.80 8.93
C GLU A 10 1.34 3.62 7.96
N ALA A 11 0.63 2.52 8.21
CA ALA A 11 0.65 1.36 7.32
C ALA A 11 0.11 1.70 5.91
N ILE A 12 -0.93 2.53 5.79
CA ILE A 12 -1.43 2.99 4.49
C ILE A 12 -0.37 3.81 3.74
N GLU A 13 0.35 4.68 4.44
CA GLU A 13 1.44 5.48 3.85
C GLU A 13 2.59 4.59 3.37
N ASP A 14 2.94 3.56 4.13
CA ASP A 14 3.94 2.56 3.75
C ASP A 14 3.55 1.80 2.47
N GLU A 15 2.28 1.38 2.34
CA GLU A 15 1.79 0.71 1.12
C GLU A 15 1.88 1.62 -0.10
N ILE A 16 1.55 2.91 0.05
CA ILE A 16 1.66 3.90 -1.04
C ILE A 16 3.13 4.13 -1.42
N ALA A 17 4.02 4.25 -0.43
CA ALA A 17 5.45 4.41 -0.67
C ALA A 17 6.05 3.18 -1.38
N ALA A 18 5.60 1.97 -1.03
CA ALA A 18 6.00 0.73 -1.69
C ALA A 18 5.53 0.69 -3.16
N GLN A 19 4.29 1.09 -3.45
CA GLN A 19 3.78 1.20 -4.82
C GLN A 19 4.66 2.11 -5.69
N GLU A 20 4.98 3.32 -5.22
CA GLU A 20 5.81 4.27 -5.97
C GLU A 20 7.25 3.77 -6.12
N LYS A 21 7.80 3.11 -5.09
CA LYS A 21 9.12 2.48 -5.17
C LYS A 21 9.17 1.39 -6.24
N TYR A 22 8.19 0.48 -6.28
CA TYR A 22 8.16 -0.57 -7.30
C TYR A 22 7.89 -0.04 -8.70
N LYS A 23 7.07 1.01 -8.82
CA LYS A 23 6.87 1.72 -10.09
C LYS A 23 8.19 2.28 -10.61
N TYR A 24 8.95 2.98 -9.76
CA TYR A 24 10.28 3.47 -10.10
C TYR A 24 11.21 2.32 -10.54
N LEU A 25 11.30 1.23 -9.76
CA LEU A 25 12.18 0.10 -10.08
C LEU A 25 11.80 -0.61 -11.40
N LYS A 26 10.49 -0.71 -11.70
CA LYS A 26 9.99 -1.21 -12.99
C LYS A 26 10.45 -0.36 -14.17
N GLU A 27 10.48 0.97 -14.00
CA GLU A 27 10.93 1.91 -15.02
C GLU A 27 12.46 1.89 -15.21
N GLN A 28 13.23 1.51 -14.19
CA GLN A 28 14.70 1.46 -14.23
C GLN A 28 15.30 0.15 -14.76
N THR A 29 14.49 -0.88 -15.00
CA THR A 29 14.98 -2.19 -15.46
C THR A 29 14.57 -2.47 -16.91
N ASP A 30 15.37 -3.23 -17.65
CA ASP A 30 15.03 -3.74 -18.99
C ASP A 30 14.61 -5.22 -18.98
N ASP A 31 14.84 -5.92 -17.88
CA ASP A 31 14.49 -7.33 -17.73
C ASP A 31 12.96 -7.50 -17.65
N GLN A 32 12.39 -8.26 -18.58
CA GLN A 32 10.94 -8.43 -18.69
C GLN A 32 10.34 -9.20 -17.51
N LYS A 33 11.08 -10.12 -16.89
CA LYS A 33 10.61 -10.85 -15.69
C LYS A 33 10.61 -9.93 -14.48
N ALA A 34 11.63 -9.08 -14.34
CA ALA A 34 11.67 -8.06 -13.30
C ALA A 34 10.52 -7.06 -13.45
N LYS A 35 10.22 -6.59 -14.68
CA LYS A 35 9.05 -5.73 -14.94
C LYS A 35 7.73 -6.39 -14.52
N ALA A 36 7.55 -7.67 -14.85
CA ALA A 36 6.35 -8.42 -14.48
C ALA A 36 6.24 -8.60 -12.96
N LEU A 37 7.36 -8.87 -12.27
CA LEU A 37 7.41 -8.94 -10.82
C LEU A 37 7.00 -7.62 -10.17
N PHE A 38 7.60 -6.50 -10.56
CA PHE A 38 7.25 -5.20 -10.00
C PHE A 38 5.81 -4.81 -10.31
N GLU A 39 5.29 -5.13 -11.50
CA GLU A 39 3.87 -4.93 -11.82
C GLU A 39 2.95 -5.73 -10.88
N GLN A 40 3.32 -6.96 -10.51
CA GLN A 40 2.56 -7.75 -9.55
C GLN A 40 2.63 -7.15 -8.15
N LEU A 41 3.82 -6.77 -7.68
CA LEU A 41 3.99 -6.14 -6.38
C LEU A 41 3.17 -4.85 -6.25
N ILE A 42 3.17 -3.99 -7.27
CA ILE A 42 2.32 -2.77 -7.28
C ILE A 42 0.83 -3.13 -7.12
N LYS A 43 0.36 -4.22 -7.73
CA LYS A 43 -1.04 -4.66 -7.59
C LYS A 43 -1.33 -5.19 -6.20
N ASP A 44 -0.38 -5.91 -5.60
CA ASP A 44 -0.50 -6.47 -4.26
C ASP A 44 -0.58 -5.33 -3.23
N GLU A 45 0.31 -4.35 -3.28
CA GLU A 45 0.30 -3.21 -2.34
C GLU A 45 -0.95 -2.33 -2.51
N LYS A 46 -1.52 -2.20 -3.73
CA LYS A 46 -2.84 -1.57 -3.92
C LYS A 46 -3.97 -2.36 -3.23
N GLY A 47 -3.85 -3.68 -3.22
CA GLY A 47 -4.77 -4.57 -2.51
C GLY A 47 -4.67 -4.37 -1.00
N HIS A 48 -3.45 -4.31 -0.47
CA HIS A 48 -3.17 -4.05 0.93
C HIS A 48 -3.66 -2.66 1.36
N GLU A 49 -3.36 -1.61 0.60
CA GLU A 49 -3.83 -0.25 0.84
C GLU A 49 -5.36 -0.21 0.95
N LYS A 50 -6.08 -0.82 -0.01
CA LYS A 50 -7.54 -0.88 -0.01
C LYS A 50 -8.09 -1.59 1.23
N LEU A 51 -7.47 -2.69 1.64
CA LEU A 51 -7.86 -3.43 2.84
C LEU A 51 -7.65 -2.58 4.09
N LEU A 52 -6.49 -1.94 4.24
CA LEU A 52 -6.17 -1.10 5.40
C LEU A 52 -7.11 0.10 5.50
N ARG A 53 -7.39 0.79 4.38
CA ARG A 53 -8.40 1.87 4.34
C ARG A 53 -9.77 1.38 4.79
N SER A 54 -10.20 0.22 4.31
CA SER A 54 -11.48 -0.35 4.75
C SER A 54 -11.52 -0.65 6.26
N ARG A 55 -10.39 -1.04 6.87
CA ARG A 55 -10.30 -1.25 8.32
C ARG A 55 -10.27 0.07 9.09
N TYR A 56 -9.56 1.05 8.59
CA TYR A 56 -9.50 2.39 9.17
C TYR A 56 -10.89 3.01 9.24
N GLU A 57 -11.63 3.07 8.13
CA GLU A 57 -13.00 3.63 8.12
C GLU A 57 -13.93 2.88 9.07
N ALA A 58 -13.90 1.54 9.03
CA ALA A 58 -14.74 0.73 9.92
C ALA A 58 -14.46 0.98 11.40
N LEU A 59 -13.20 1.16 11.81
CA LEU A 59 -12.82 1.44 13.19
C LEU A 59 -13.13 2.87 13.59
N LYS A 60 -12.87 3.84 12.70
CA LYS A 60 -13.16 5.24 12.93
C LYS A 60 -14.66 5.44 13.20
N ASP A 61 -15.53 4.82 12.40
CA ASP A 61 -16.99 4.89 12.57
C ASP A 61 -17.48 4.29 13.90
N HIS A 62 -16.73 3.37 14.52
CA HIS A 62 -17.08 2.76 15.81
C HIS A 62 -16.55 3.55 17.01
N LEU A 63 -15.63 4.50 16.79
CA LEU A 63 -15.01 5.31 17.83
C LEU A 63 -15.62 6.73 17.92
N GLU A 64 -16.41 7.13 16.93
CA GLU A 64 -17.25 8.34 16.93
C GLU A 64 -18.59 8.09 17.65
#